data_AF-A0A3B5M0D9-F1
#
_entry.id   AF-A0A3B5M0D9-F1
#
_cell.length_a   1.000
_cell.length_b   1.000
_cell.length_c   1.000
_cell.angle_alpha   90.00
_cell.angle_beta   90.00
_cell.angle_gamma   90.00
#
_symmetry.space_group_name_H-M   'P 1'
#
loop_
_entity.id
_entity.type
_entity.pdbx_description
1 polymer ?
#
loop_
_entity_poly.entity_id
_entity_poly.type
_entity_poly.pdbx_seq_one_letter_code
_entity_poly.pdbx_strand_id
1 'polypeptide(L)' 'MRSGEFKQNREPKHTSKLVLESIKEEKIILLEWIPKSSKLLGKCSWLKASQPIKLNQLCQEDWSNIQPDL' A
#
# COMPACT_ATOMS: atom_id res chain seq x y z
N MET A 1 2.13 -23.68 3.49
CA MET A 1 1.86 -22.36 2.88
C MET A 1 1.46 -21.40 3.98
N ARG A 2 2.17 -20.28 4.16
CA ARG A 2 1.75 -19.21 5.08
C ARG A 2 0.61 -18.46 4.38
N SER A 3 -0.58 -18.46 4.97
CA SER A 3 -1.63 -17.52 4.58
C SER A 3 -1.21 -16.14 5.09
N GLY A 4 -1.08 -15.17 4.18
CA GLY A 4 -0.76 -13.79 4.53
C GLY A 4 -2.03 -13.03 4.87
N GLU A 5 -2.01 -12.26 5.95
CA GLU A 5 -3.04 -11.27 6.22
C GLU A 5 -2.80 -10.05 5.33
N PHE A 6 -3.85 -9.63 4.61
CA PHE A 6 -3.78 -8.51 3.69
C PHE A 6 -4.83 -7.47 4.04
N LYS A 7 -4.46 -6.19 4.02
CA LYS A 7 -5.36 -5.08 4.33
C LYS A 7 -5.35 -4.08 3.17
N GLN A 8 -6.52 -3.79 2.61
CA GLN A 8 -6.69 -2.83 1.51
C GLN A 8 -7.96 -2.00 1.69
N ASN A 9 -7.97 -0.79 1.14
CA ASN A 9 -9.17 0.05 1.16
C ASN A 9 -10.29 -0.54 0.28
N ARG A 10 -11.51 0.00 0.40
CA ARG A 10 -12.69 -0.46 -0.35
C ARG A 10 -12.89 0.29 -1.68
N GLU A 11 -11.82 0.69 -2.35
CA GLU A 11 -11.95 1.27 -3.70
C GLU A 11 -12.58 0.25 -4.67
N PRO A 12 -13.45 0.66 -5.62
CA PRO A 12 -14.20 -0.27 -6.46
C PRO A 12 -13.33 -1.29 -7.22
N LYS A 13 -12.12 -0.92 -7.63
CA LYS A 13 -11.16 -1.83 -8.30
C LYS A 13 -10.71 -2.98 -7.39
N HIS A 14 -10.58 -2.73 -6.07
CA HIS A 14 -10.12 -3.70 -5.08
C HIS A 14 -11.20 -4.70 -4.67
N THR A 15 -12.46 -4.38 -4.95
CA THR A 15 -13.63 -5.25 -4.68
C THR A 15 -14.26 -5.80 -5.95
N SER A 16 -13.56 -5.68 -7.09
CA SER A 16 -14.03 -6.28 -8.34
C SER A 16 -14.06 -7.80 -8.25
N LYS A 17 -14.96 -8.44 -9.01
CA LYS A 17 -15.13 -9.89 -8.99
C LYS A 17 -13.80 -10.63 -9.21
N LEU A 18 -13.04 -10.22 -10.22
CA LEU A 18 -11.75 -10.81 -10.56
C LEU A 18 -10.77 -10.75 -9.38
N VAL A 19 -10.68 -9.60 -8.71
CA VAL A 19 -9.77 -9.43 -7.57
C VAL A 19 -10.18 -10.29 -6.37
N LEU A 20 -11.49 -10.38 -6.08
CA LEU A 20 -11.99 -11.22 -4.99
C LEU A 20 -11.77 -12.72 -5.27
N GLU A 21 -11.90 -13.15 -6.53
CA GLU A 21 -11.61 -14.51 -6.97
C GLU A 21 -10.12 -14.84 -6.78
N SER A 22 -9.20 -13.96 -7.21
CA SER A 22 -7.76 -14.16 -7.01
C SER A 22 -7.36 -14.19 -5.52
N ILE A 23 -7.93 -13.32 -4.68
CA ILE A 23 -7.70 -13.33 -3.22
C ILE A 23 -8.10 -14.69 -2.62
N LYS A 24 -9.22 -15.25 -3.08
CA LYS A 24 -9.72 -16.55 -2.62
C LYS A 24 -8.83 -17.70 -3.08
N GLU A 25 -8.37 -17.68 -4.33
CA GLU A 25 -7.47 -18.70 -4.91
C GLU A 25 -6.12 -18.74 -4.17
N GLU A 26 -5.57 -17.57 -3.87
CA GLU A 26 -4.31 -17.41 -3.13
C GLU A 26 -4.43 -17.65 -1.62
N LYS A 27 -5.65 -17.94 -1.12
CA LYS A 27 -5.94 -18.17 0.31
C LYS A 27 -5.44 -17.03 1.19
N ILE A 28 -5.59 -15.79 0.71
CA ILE A 28 -5.23 -14.57 1.43
C ILE A 28 -6.35 -14.24 2.43
N ILE A 29 -5.99 -13.94 3.68
CA ILE A 29 -6.94 -13.48 4.68
C ILE A 29 -7.10 -11.96 4.52
N LEU A 30 -8.25 -11.53 3.98
CA LEU A 30 -8.55 -10.11 3.81
C LEU A 30 -9.06 -9.50 5.13
N LEU A 31 -8.28 -8.60 5.71
CA LEU A 31 -8.61 -7.87 6.93
C LEU A 31 -9.55 -6.68 6.67
N GLU A 32 -10.42 -6.39 7.63
CA GLU A 32 -11.33 -5.24 7.54
C GLU A 32 -10.56 -3.91 7.53
N TRP A 33 -10.80 -3.10 6.49
CA TRP A 33 -10.28 -1.74 6.40
C TRP A 33 -11.21 -0.74 7.09
N ILE A 34 -10.73 -0.19 8.19
CA ILE A 34 -11.33 0.96 8.87
C ILE A 34 -10.66 2.22 8.30
N PRO A 35 -11.41 3.15 7.67
CA PRO A 35 -10.84 4.39 7.16
C PRO A 35 -10.19 5.17 8.30
N LYS A 36 -8.87 5.33 8.24
CA LYS A 36 -8.13 6.25 9.11
C LYS A 36 -7.80 7.50 8.30
N SER A 37 -7.87 8.67 8.93
CA SER A 37 -7.34 9.90 8.31
C SER A 37 -5.85 9.71 8.05
N SER A 38 -5.43 10.00 6.82
CA SER A 38 -4.04 9.87 6.40
C SER A 38 -3.17 10.86 7.17
N LYS A 39 -2.40 10.36 8.14
CA LYS A 39 -1.33 11.12 8.82
C LYS A 39 -0.06 11.24 7.96
N LEU A 40 -0.02 10.62 6.78
CA LEU A 40 1.21 10.44 5.98
C LEU A 40 1.51 11.59 5.02
N LEU A 41 0.53 12.46 4.72
CA LEU A 41 0.68 13.51 3.70
C LEU A 41 1.73 14.59 4.03
N GLY A 42 2.17 14.71 5.30
CA GLY A 42 3.10 15.76 5.72
C GLY A 42 4.60 15.42 5.67
N LYS A 43 4.97 14.14 5.55
CA LYS A 43 6.38 13.70 5.75
C LYS A 43 7.11 13.24 4.48
N CYS A 44 6.42 13.15 3.35
CA CYS A 44 6.98 12.54 2.15
C CYS A 44 7.67 13.56 1.24
N SER A 45 8.98 13.43 1.07
CA SER A 45 9.80 14.34 0.25
C SER A 45 9.43 14.27 -1.24
N TRP A 46 9.03 13.07 -1.70
CA TRP A 46 8.60 12.78 -3.06
C TRP A 46 7.34 13.53 -3.51
N LEU A 47 6.52 14.05 -2.60
CA LEU A 47 5.36 14.90 -2.94
C LEU A 47 5.76 16.21 -3.65
N LYS A 48 7.02 16.64 -3.52
CA LYS A 48 7.56 17.86 -4.14
C LYS A 48 8.28 17.59 -5.46
N ALA A 49 8.35 16.34 -5.92
CA ALA A 49 9.03 16.00 -7.16
C ALA A 49 8.19 16.43 -8.38
N SER A 50 8.79 17.21 -9.29
CA SER A 50 8.14 17.69 -10.51
C SER A 50 8.40 16.81 -11.74
N GLN A 51 9.29 15.81 -11.63
CA GLN A 51 9.66 14.91 -12.71
C GLN A 51 9.51 13.44 -12.29
N PRO A 52 8.95 12.56 -13.13
CA PRO A 52 8.73 11.15 -12.80
C PRO A 52 10.00 10.38 -12.40
N ILE A 53 11.14 10.68 -13.05
CA ILE A 53 12.42 10.03 -12.74
C ILE A 53 12.88 10.38 -11.32
N LYS A 54 12.81 11.67 -10.97
CA LYS A 54 13.15 12.16 -9.65
C LYS A 54 12.17 11.68 -8.57
N LEU A 55 10.89 11.56 -8.91
CA LEU A 55 9.87 10.97 -8.04
C LEU A 55 10.24 9.52 -7.71
N ASN A 56 10.59 8.72 -8.71
CA ASN A 56 10.98 7.33 -8.49
C ASN A 56 12.20 7.23 -7.57
N GLN A 57 13.28 7.98 -7.85
CA GLN A 57 14.49 7.99 -7.01
C GLN A 57 14.18 8.34 -5.56
N LEU A 58 13.45 9.44 -5.31
CA LEU A 58 13.07 9.86 -3.97
C LEU A 58 12.19 8.85 -3.24
N CYS A 59 11.26 8.18 -3.94
CA CYS A 59 10.44 7.13 -3.35
C CYS A 59 11.29 5.93 -2.88
N GLN A 60 12.26 5.49 -3.69
CA GLN A 60 13.13 4.36 -3.34
C GLN A 60 14.06 4.70 -2.17
N GLU A 61 14.63 5.90 -2.18
CA GLU A 61 15.49 6.40 -1.11
C GLU A 61 14.72 6.54 0.21
N ASP A 62 13.56 7.21 0.19
CA ASP A 62 12.71 7.37 1.38
C ASP A 62 12.29 6.00 1.95
N TRP A 63 11.90 5.04 1.09
CA TRP A 63 11.49 3.70 1.52
C TRP A 63 12.63 2.88 2.13
N SER A 64 13.83 2.93 1.53
CA SER A 64 14.99 2.17 2.00
C SER A 64 15.51 2.64 3.36
N ASN A 65 15.20 3.88 3.74
CA ASN A 65 15.60 4.48 5.00
C ASN A 65 14.57 4.30 6.13
N ILE A 66 13.40 3.70 5.86
CA ILE A 66 12.41 3.40 6.90
C ILE A 66 12.97 2.31 7.81
N GLN A 67 13.29 2.66 9.05
CA GLN A 67 13.63 1.68 10.06
C GLN A 67 12.36 1.01 10.60
N PRO A 68 12.34 -0.32 10.77
CA PRO A 68 11.28 -0.97 11.52
C PRO A 68 11.25 -0.40 12.94
N ASP A 69 10.08 0.01 13.41
CA ASP A 69 9.90 0.30 14.83
C ASP A 69 10.09 -1.02 15.60
N LEU A 70 11.12 -1.08 16.47
CA LEU A 70 11.39 -2.22 17.38
C LEU A 70 10.29 -2.37 18.44
#